data_AF-A0A523K461-F1
#
_entry.id   AF-A0A523K461-F1
#
_cell.length_a   1.000
_cell.length_b   1.000
_cell.length_c   1.000
_cell.angle_alpha   90.00
_cell.angle_beta   90.00
_cell.angle_gamma   90.00
#
_symmetry.space_group_name_H-M   'P 1'
#
loop_
_entity.id
_entity.type
_entity.pdbx_description
1 polymer ?
#
loop_
_entity_poly.entity_id
_entity_poly.type
_entity_poly.pdbx_seq_one_letter_code
_entity_poly.pdbx_strand_id
1 'polypeptide(L)'
;MSWDLVIRSGRVVDGTGMKSFTADVAVKDGRIARVGRVNESALREIDADGCWVTPGFIDVHTHYDVQLDWDPLATPSSWHGVTTALAGNCGFTLAPAKPEDVGWLAGMLSRVEGMSRAALNEGLRFKGGSFGDYWSRFDGKLGINVGSFVGHCAVRRWVMGDDASER
;
A
#
# COMPACT_ATOMS: atom_id res chain seq x y z
N MET A 1 -0.85 33.57 1.07
CA MET A 1 -0.29 32.26 0.65
C MET A 1 -1.44 31.44 0.09
N SER A 2 -1.28 30.81 -1.07
CA SER A 2 -2.33 29.97 -1.67
C SER A 2 -2.21 28.52 -1.20
N TRP A 3 -3.36 27.88 -1.01
CA TRP A 3 -3.45 26.44 -0.74
C TRP A 3 -3.14 25.63 -2.00
N ASP A 4 -2.63 24.42 -1.86
CA ASP A 4 -2.36 23.55 -3.02
C ASP A 4 -3.64 22.84 -3.47
N LEU A 5 -4.40 22.35 -2.49
CA LEU A 5 -5.71 21.74 -2.69
C LEU A 5 -6.67 22.23 -1.59
N VAL A 6 -7.91 22.53 -1.96
CA VAL A 6 -9.02 22.61 -1.00
C VAL A 6 -10.16 21.70 -1.45
N ILE A 7 -10.61 20.84 -0.55
CA ILE A 7 -11.84 20.06 -0.67
C ILE A 7 -12.94 20.87 0.02
N ARG A 8 -13.96 21.30 -0.72
CA ARG A 8 -14.98 22.26 -0.30
C ARG A 8 -16.23 21.55 0.21
N SER A 9 -16.84 22.10 1.26
CA SER A 9 -18.21 21.74 1.70
C SER A 9 -18.44 20.25 2.00
N GLY A 10 -17.39 19.51 2.32
CA GLY A 10 -17.48 18.07 2.55
C GLY A 10 -18.09 17.72 3.90
N ARG A 11 -18.77 16.57 3.98
CA ARG A 11 -19.14 15.96 5.26
C ARG A 11 -17.96 15.19 5.81
N VAL A 12 -17.18 15.85 6.68
CA VAL A 12 -15.95 15.31 7.25
C VAL A 12 -16.23 14.27 8.32
N VAL A 13 -15.61 13.09 8.18
CA VAL A 13 -15.46 12.07 9.22
C VAL A 13 -13.96 11.90 9.44
N ASP A 14 -13.43 12.41 10.54
CA ASP A 14 -11.99 12.56 10.77
C ASP A 14 -11.27 11.30 11.31
N GLY A 15 -12.02 10.20 11.51
CA GLY A 15 -11.48 8.94 12.03
C GLY A 15 -11.38 8.86 13.56
N THR A 16 -11.74 9.90 14.31
CA THR A 16 -11.70 9.90 15.78
C THR A 16 -12.84 9.12 16.45
N GLY A 17 -13.84 8.70 15.66
CA GLY A 17 -15.09 8.12 16.14
C GLY A 17 -16.15 9.15 16.54
N MET A 18 -15.84 10.45 16.45
CA MET A 18 -16.79 11.53 16.70
C MET A 18 -17.82 11.68 15.55
N LYS A 19 -18.90 12.42 15.81
CA LYS A 19 -19.91 12.71 14.79
C LYS A 19 -19.30 13.52 13.64
N SER A 20 -19.74 13.22 12.43
CA SER A 20 -19.37 13.98 11.23
C SER A 20 -19.82 15.44 11.30
N PHE A 21 -19.09 16.34 10.64
CA PHE A 21 -19.43 17.76 10.51
C PHE A 21 -19.12 18.28 9.11
N THR A 22 -19.78 19.37 8.69
CA THR A 22 -19.49 20.01 7.40
C THR A 22 -18.31 20.97 7.53
N ALA A 23 -17.31 20.83 6.66
CA ALA A 23 -16.13 21.69 6.64
C ALA A 23 -15.40 21.63 5.29
N ASP A 24 -14.55 22.62 5.04
CA ASP A 24 -13.52 22.51 4.00
C ASP A 24 -12.26 21.85 4.60
N VAL A 25 -11.48 21.20 3.74
CA VAL A 25 -10.17 20.63 4.09
C VAL A 25 -9.12 21.21 3.15
N ALA A 26 -8.20 22.02 3.70
CA ALA A 26 -7.10 22.61 2.95
C ALA A 26 -5.81 21.81 3.13
N VAL A 27 -5.10 21.60 2.02
CA VAL A 27 -3.81 20.91 1.95
C VAL A 27 -2.74 21.89 1.49
N LYS A 28 -1.60 21.85 2.18
CA LYS A 28 -0.38 22.57 1.83
C LYS A 28 0.83 21.66 2.00
N ASP A 29 1.71 21.61 1.01
CA ASP A 29 2.97 20.85 1.02
C ASP A 29 2.75 19.38 1.43
N GLY A 30 1.69 18.77 0.87
CA GLY A 30 1.31 17.38 1.14
C GLY A 30 0.70 17.10 2.51
N ARG A 31 0.41 18.13 3.31
CA ARG A 31 -0.17 17.99 4.66
C ARG A 31 -1.51 18.69 4.77
N ILE A 32 -2.40 18.15 5.59
CA ILE A 32 -3.63 18.85 5.98
C ILE A 32 -3.22 20.07 6.81
N ALA A 33 -3.44 21.26 6.27
CA ALA A 33 -3.07 22.52 6.90
C ALA A 33 -4.22 23.14 7.69
N ARG A 34 -5.48 22.86 7.28
CA ARG A 34 -6.67 23.37 7.95
C ARG A 34 -7.88 22.47 7.69
N VAL A 35 -8.72 22.31 8.72
CA VAL A 35 -10.07 21.75 8.62
C VAL A 35 -11.04 22.77 9.21
N GLY A 36 -12.08 23.13 8.46
CA GLY A 36 -13.05 24.16 8.83
C GLY A 36 -13.35 25.08 7.66
N ARG A 37 -13.81 26.30 7.92
CA ARG A 37 -14.08 27.27 6.85
C ARG A 37 -12.77 27.81 6.25
N VAL A 38 -12.64 27.76 4.92
CA VAL A 38 -11.50 28.27 4.17
C VAL A 38 -11.99 29.35 3.20
N ASN A 39 -11.59 30.61 3.38
CA ASN A 39 -12.05 31.71 2.52
C ASN A 39 -11.11 31.97 1.34
N GLU A 40 -9.86 31.51 1.45
CA GLU A 40 -8.83 31.67 0.43
C GLU A 40 -9.01 30.65 -0.70
N SER A 41 -8.57 31.01 -1.91
CA SER A 41 -8.55 30.09 -3.05
C SER A 41 -7.36 29.12 -2.99
N ALA A 42 -7.47 28.02 -3.73
CA ALA A 42 -6.40 27.03 -3.90
C ALA A 42 -5.98 26.86 -5.36
N LEU A 43 -4.82 26.25 -5.59
CA LEU A 43 -4.37 25.86 -6.93
C LEU A 43 -5.34 24.82 -7.55
N ARG A 44 -5.89 23.95 -6.71
CA ARG A 44 -6.94 22.98 -7.08
C ARG A 44 -8.06 23.03 -6.06
N GLU A 45 -9.30 23.07 -6.54
CA GLU A 45 -10.48 22.98 -5.69
C GLU A 45 -11.35 21.79 -6.12
N ILE A 46 -11.91 21.10 -5.14
CA ILE A 46 -12.84 19.97 -5.34
C ILE A 46 -14.11 20.31 -4.59
N ASP A 47 -15.25 20.36 -5.29
CA ASP A 47 -16.56 20.45 -4.65
C ASP A 47 -16.96 19.07 -4.11
N ALA A 48 -17.13 18.97 -2.79
CA ALA A 48 -17.53 17.75 -2.10
C ALA A 48 -18.88 17.91 -1.39
N ASP A 49 -19.72 18.87 -1.81
CA ASP A 49 -21.09 18.96 -1.30
C ASP A 49 -21.85 17.64 -1.56
N GLY A 50 -22.58 17.18 -0.55
CA GLY A 50 -23.23 15.86 -0.56
C GLY A 50 -22.27 14.65 -0.50
N CYS A 51 -20.95 14.85 -0.50
CA CYS A 51 -19.95 13.78 -0.39
C CYS A 51 -19.35 13.68 1.02
N TRP A 52 -18.78 12.51 1.31
CA TRP A 52 -18.00 12.27 2.52
C TRP A 52 -16.53 12.58 2.28
N VAL A 53 -15.90 13.23 3.26
CA VAL A 53 -14.45 13.45 3.28
C VAL A 53 -13.89 12.71 4.49
N THR A 54 -13.02 11.73 4.23
CA THR A 54 -12.49 10.82 5.25
C THR A 54 -10.97 10.73 5.13
N PRO A 55 -10.24 10.33 6.19
CA PRO A 55 -8.89 9.82 6.04
C PRO A 55 -8.89 8.69 5.01
N GLY A 56 -7.84 8.63 4.18
CA GLY A 56 -7.66 7.50 3.30
C GLY A 56 -7.56 6.19 4.10
N PHE A 57 -8.14 5.12 3.57
CA PHE A 57 -8.20 3.86 4.31
C PHE A 57 -6.83 3.20 4.41
N ILE A 58 -6.64 2.47 5.51
CA ILE A 58 -5.44 1.69 5.79
C ILE A 58 -5.82 0.22 5.69
N ASP A 59 -5.34 -0.45 4.65
CA ASP A 59 -5.47 -1.89 4.53
C ASP A 59 -4.32 -2.57 5.30
N VAL A 60 -4.66 -3.17 6.43
CA VAL A 60 -3.68 -3.78 7.34
C VAL A 60 -3.28 -5.19 6.92
N HIS A 61 -3.92 -5.76 5.90
CA HIS A 61 -3.74 -7.16 5.54
C HIS A 61 -3.75 -7.39 4.03
N THR A 62 -2.61 -7.17 3.40
CA THR A 62 -2.43 -7.39 1.96
C THR A 62 -1.33 -8.39 1.65
N HIS A 63 -1.40 -8.90 0.42
CA HIS A 63 -0.40 -9.76 -0.24
C HIS A 63 0.12 -9.10 -1.53
N TYR A 64 0.34 -7.78 -1.49
CA TYR A 64 0.82 -7.01 -2.64
C TYR A 64 2.31 -7.22 -2.97
N ASP A 65 3.00 -8.09 -2.24
CA ASP A 65 4.40 -8.45 -2.40
C ASP A 65 4.80 -8.76 -3.87
N VAL A 66 3.93 -9.34 -4.68
CA VAL A 66 4.24 -9.55 -6.10
C VAL A 66 3.53 -8.51 -6.96
N GLN A 67 2.31 -8.11 -6.58
CA GLN A 67 1.45 -7.26 -7.41
C GLN A 67 2.05 -5.89 -7.73
N LEU A 68 2.81 -5.30 -6.81
CA LEU A 68 3.41 -3.99 -7.01
C LEU A 68 4.41 -3.96 -8.18
N ASP A 69 4.91 -5.12 -8.63
CA ASP A 69 5.83 -5.21 -9.78
C ASP A 69 5.17 -4.88 -11.12
N TRP A 70 3.87 -5.18 -11.30
CA TRP A 70 3.13 -4.85 -12.53
C TRP A 70 2.09 -3.77 -12.34
N ASP A 71 1.59 -3.58 -11.12
CA ASP A 71 0.66 -2.51 -10.78
C ASP A 71 1.16 -1.70 -9.57
N PRO A 72 2.11 -0.77 -9.78
CA PRO A 72 2.64 0.07 -8.72
C PRO A 72 1.62 1.08 -8.18
N LEU A 73 0.47 1.26 -8.86
CA LEU A 73 -0.61 2.12 -8.37
C LEU A 73 -1.51 1.40 -7.37
N ALA A 74 -1.32 0.09 -7.17
CA ALA A 74 -2.16 -0.77 -6.35
C ALA A 74 -3.65 -0.52 -6.63
N THR A 75 -4.04 -0.53 -7.92
CA THR A 75 -5.38 -0.14 -8.38
C THR A 75 -6.53 -0.88 -7.69
N PRO A 76 -6.43 -2.17 -7.31
CA PRO A 76 -7.49 -2.83 -6.55
C PRO A 76 -7.73 -2.20 -5.16
N SER A 77 -6.75 -1.50 -4.60
CA SER A 77 -6.83 -0.79 -3.33
C SER A 77 -7.19 0.68 -3.53
N SER A 78 -6.43 1.40 -4.37
CA SER A 78 -6.58 2.84 -4.51
C SER A 78 -7.94 3.25 -5.08
N TRP A 79 -8.55 2.42 -5.94
CA TRP A 79 -9.92 2.64 -6.43
C TRP A 79 -11.00 2.52 -5.34
N HIS A 80 -10.70 1.85 -4.23
CA HIS A 80 -11.61 1.70 -3.09
C HIS A 80 -11.26 2.64 -1.92
N GLY A 81 -10.43 3.66 -2.15
CA GLY A 81 -10.08 4.67 -1.15
C GLY A 81 -8.95 4.29 -0.21
N VAL A 82 -8.28 3.15 -0.43
CA VAL A 82 -7.07 2.78 0.32
C VAL A 82 -5.91 3.68 -0.10
N THR A 83 -5.25 4.27 0.88
CA THR A 83 -4.06 5.13 0.67
C THR A 83 -2.82 4.59 1.35
N THR A 84 -2.97 3.57 2.20
CA THR A 84 -1.87 2.86 2.85
C THR A 84 -2.18 1.38 2.90
N ALA A 85 -1.23 0.54 2.50
CA ALA A 85 -1.34 -0.91 2.59
C ALA A 85 -0.17 -1.51 3.38
N LEU A 86 -0.45 -2.55 4.16
CA LEU A 86 0.57 -3.38 4.83
C LEU A 86 0.65 -4.74 4.14
N ALA A 87 1.80 -5.02 3.52
CA ALA A 87 2.12 -6.29 2.87
C ALA A 87 2.90 -7.24 3.81
N GLY A 88 3.26 -8.43 3.33
CA GLY A 88 4.06 -9.39 4.10
C GLY A 88 3.30 -10.15 5.19
N ASN A 89 1.98 -10.27 5.02
CA ASN A 89 1.11 -10.95 5.98
C ASN A 89 1.24 -12.48 5.92
N CYS A 90 0.65 -13.16 6.90
CA CYS A 90 0.57 -14.63 6.98
C CYS A 90 1.93 -15.35 6.98
N GLY A 91 3.01 -14.63 7.30
CA GLY A 91 4.38 -15.15 7.26
C GLY A 91 4.97 -15.24 5.85
N PHE A 92 4.28 -14.73 4.83
CA PHE A 92 4.69 -14.79 3.43
C PHE A 92 5.23 -13.45 2.96
N THR A 93 6.45 -13.48 2.44
CA THR A 93 7.08 -12.37 1.70
C THR A 93 7.93 -12.96 0.58
N LEU A 94 8.23 -12.16 -0.44
CA LEU A 94 9.22 -12.52 -1.46
C LEU A 94 10.67 -12.35 -0.99
N ALA A 95 10.90 -11.54 0.05
CA ALA A 95 12.21 -11.22 0.56
C ALA A 95 12.27 -11.40 2.09
N PRO A 96 13.44 -11.76 2.64
CA PRO A 96 14.71 -12.05 1.95
C PRO A 96 14.64 -13.37 1.17
N ALA A 97 15.37 -13.46 0.05
CA ALA A 97 15.41 -14.69 -0.76
C ALA A 97 16.71 -14.85 -1.53
N LYS A 98 17.31 -16.05 -1.49
CA LYS A 98 18.39 -16.40 -2.42
C LYS A 98 17.79 -16.55 -3.83
N PRO A 99 18.54 -16.28 -4.92
CA PRO A 99 18.01 -16.34 -6.27
C PRO A 99 17.29 -17.66 -6.60
N GLU A 100 17.82 -18.79 -6.14
CA GLU A 100 17.25 -20.12 -6.30
C GLU A 100 15.92 -20.34 -5.55
N ASP A 101 15.67 -19.58 -4.49
CA ASP A 101 14.49 -19.72 -3.62
C ASP A 101 13.32 -18.80 -4.01
N VAL A 102 13.55 -17.80 -4.86
CA VAL A 102 12.52 -16.84 -5.29
C VAL A 102 11.31 -17.54 -5.91
N GLY A 103 11.57 -18.54 -6.76
CA GLY A 103 10.49 -19.31 -7.40
C GLY A 103 9.67 -20.13 -6.41
N TRP A 104 10.29 -20.62 -5.33
CA TRP A 104 9.61 -21.33 -4.25
C TRP A 104 8.70 -20.38 -3.46
N LEU A 105 9.23 -19.23 -3.04
CA LEU A 105 8.48 -18.21 -2.29
C LEU A 105 7.31 -17.65 -3.10
N ALA A 106 7.53 -17.32 -4.37
CA ALA A 106 6.46 -16.90 -5.27
C ALA A 106 5.39 -18.01 -5.44
N GLY A 107 5.81 -19.27 -5.49
CA GLY A 107 4.91 -20.42 -5.55
C GLY A 107 3.98 -20.56 -4.35
N MET A 108 4.37 -20.05 -3.17
CA MET A 108 3.49 -20.04 -1.99
C MET A 108 2.27 -19.15 -2.21
N LEU A 109 2.46 -17.99 -2.85
CA LEU A 109 1.37 -17.06 -3.16
C LEU A 109 0.36 -17.66 -4.15
N SER A 110 0.79 -18.54 -5.05
CA SER A 110 -0.16 -19.31 -5.87
C SER A 110 -1.04 -20.24 -5.06
N ARG A 111 -0.54 -20.82 -3.97
CA ARG A 111 -1.30 -21.76 -3.14
C ARG A 111 -2.22 -21.05 -2.15
N VAL A 112 -1.75 -19.97 -1.54
CA VAL A 112 -2.46 -19.27 -0.46
C VAL A 112 -3.41 -18.23 -1.04
N GLU A 113 -2.93 -17.39 -1.95
CA GLU A 113 -3.69 -16.27 -2.52
C GLU A 113 -4.38 -16.62 -3.84
N GLY A 114 -4.26 -17.87 -4.30
CA GLY A 114 -4.84 -18.32 -5.57
C GLY A 114 -4.27 -17.62 -6.81
N MET A 115 -3.11 -16.96 -6.69
CA MET A 115 -2.50 -16.21 -7.79
C MET A 115 -2.08 -17.17 -8.91
N SER A 116 -2.45 -16.84 -10.15
CA SER A 116 -2.04 -17.62 -11.32
C SER A 116 -0.52 -17.68 -11.40
N ARG A 117 0.03 -18.89 -11.46
CA ARG A 117 1.47 -19.12 -11.58
C ARG A 117 2.04 -18.53 -12.87
N ALA A 118 1.25 -18.49 -13.94
CA ALA A 118 1.62 -17.82 -15.19
C ALA A 118 1.75 -16.31 -14.99
N ALA A 119 0.78 -15.68 -14.30
CA ALA A 119 0.82 -14.26 -14.00
C ALA A 119 2.00 -13.91 -13.07
N LEU A 120 2.29 -14.74 -12.06
CA LEU A 120 3.47 -14.57 -11.21
C LEU A 120 4.76 -14.63 -12.03
N ASN A 121 4.91 -15.60 -12.93
CA ASN A 121 6.10 -15.72 -13.77
C ASN A 121 6.28 -14.54 -14.73
N GLU A 122 5.18 -13.98 -15.25
CA GLU A 122 5.21 -12.84 -16.15
C GLU A 122 5.42 -11.51 -15.42
N GLY A 123 4.85 -11.36 -14.22
CA GLY A 123 4.84 -10.12 -13.45
C GLY A 123 6.01 -9.96 -12.49
N LEU A 124 6.55 -11.05 -11.93
CA LEU A 124 7.61 -11.00 -10.92
C LEU A 124 8.93 -10.49 -11.50
N ARG A 125 9.43 -9.40 -10.94
CA ARG A 125 10.70 -8.77 -11.32
C ARG A 125 11.79 -9.01 -10.28
N PHE A 126 11.46 -9.37 -9.04
CA PHE A 126 12.46 -9.64 -8.00
C PHE A 126 13.27 -10.91 -8.32
N LYS A 127 14.59 -10.87 -8.12
CA LYS A 127 15.53 -11.95 -8.46
C LYS A 127 16.36 -12.43 -7.25
N GLY A 128 15.97 -12.04 -6.04
CA GLY A 128 16.67 -12.36 -4.81
C GLY A 128 17.45 -11.17 -4.25
N GLY A 129 17.80 -11.26 -2.97
CA GLY A 129 18.40 -10.19 -2.18
C GLY A 129 17.80 -10.11 -0.78
N SER A 130 18.23 -9.08 -0.05
CA SER A 130 17.71 -8.74 1.27
C SER A 130 16.31 -8.10 1.20
N PHE A 131 15.69 -7.92 2.37
CA PHE A 131 14.44 -7.19 2.49
C PHE A 131 14.56 -5.73 2.02
N GLY A 132 15.69 -5.07 2.27
CA GLY A 132 15.97 -3.72 1.79
C GLY A 132 16.15 -3.65 0.28
N ASP A 133 16.84 -4.63 -0.31
CA ASP A 133 17.03 -4.72 -1.77
C ASP A 133 15.67 -4.86 -2.48
N TYR A 134 14.75 -5.60 -1.88
CA TYR A 134 13.39 -5.74 -2.40
C TYR A 134 12.63 -4.41 -2.36
N TRP A 135 12.56 -3.72 -1.22
CA TRP A 135 11.74 -2.52 -1.07
C TRP A 135 12.30 -1.29 -1.80
N SER A 136 13.61 -1.12 -1.87
CA SER A 136 14.26 0.00 -2.57
C SER A 136 13.89 0.09 -4.06
N ARG A 137 13.45 -1.02 -4.66
CA ARG A 137 12.96 -1.04 -6.05
C ARG A 137 11.73 -0.17 -6.27
N PHE A 138 10.95 0.09 -5.23
CA PHE A 138 9.68 0.80 -5.29
C PHE A 138 9.79 2.28 -4.86
N ASP A 139 10.96 2.74 -4.43
CA ASP A 139 11.17 4.12 -3.97
C ASP A 139 10.72 5.13 -5.04
N GLY A 140 9.75 5.97 -4.67
CA GLY A 140 9.18 7.02 -5.53
C GLY A 140 8.30 6.52 -6.68
N LYS A 141 7.93 5.24 -6.71
CA LYS A 141 7.15 4.64 -7.82
C LYS A 141 5.72 4.26 -7.45
N LEU A 142 5.38 4.22 -6.16
CA LEU A 142 4.11 3.71 -5.67
C LEU A 142 3.02 4.79 -5.69
N GLY A 143 1.80 4.40 -6.05
CA GLY A 143 0.62 5.28 -6.03
C GLY A 143 -0.01 5.44 -4.64
N ILE A 144 0.30 4.55 -3.70
CA ILE A 144 -0.14 4.59 -2.31
C ILE A 144 1.07 4.39 -1.38
N ASN A 145 0.89 4.68 -0.09
CA ASN A 145 1.89 4.30 0.90
C ASN A 145 1.87 2.78 1.06
N VAL A 146 3.05 2.17 1.15
CA VAL A 146 3.17 0.73 1.41
C VAL A 146 4.19 0.52 2.52
N GLY A 147 3.77 -0.23 3.54
CA GLY A 147 4.63 -0.82 4.54
C GLY A 147 4.58 -2.34 4.44
N SER A 148 5.48 -3.04 5.11
CA SER A 148 5.50 -4.50 5.07
C SER A 148 6.14 -5.12 6.30
N PHE A 149 5.58 -6.25 6.73
CA PHE A 149 6.22 -7.15 7.67
C PHE A 149 7.24 -8.04 6.95
N VAL A 150 8.24 -8.54 7.68
CA VAL A 150 9.11 -9.60 7.15
C VAL A 150 8.47 -10.96 7.40
N GLY A 151 8.31 -11.74 6.33
CA GLY A 151 7.65 -13.04 6.36
C GLY A 151 8.51 -14.11 7.03
N HIS A 152 7.96 -14.81 8.01
CA HIS A 152 8.62 -15.92 8.69
C HIS A 152 9.08 -17.04 7.73
N CYS A 153 8.28 -17.37 6.71
CA CYS A 153 8.61 -18.41 5.73
C CYS A 153 9.85 -18.03 4.91
N ALA A 154 9.96 -16.76 4.49
CA ALA A 154 11.13 -16.25 3.78
C ALA A 154 12.38 -16.30 4.66
N VAL A 155 12.27 -15.89 5.92
CA VAL A 155 13.39 -15.96 6.88
C VAL A 155 13.83 -17.40 7.14
N ARG A 156 12.90 -18.32 7.39
CA ARG A 156 13.23 -19.75 7.57
C ARG A 156 13.90 -20.32 6.34
N ARG A 157 13.35 -20.05 5.15
CA ARG A 157 13.91 -20.54 3.89
C ARG A 157 15.33 -20.02 3.67
N TRP A 158 15.56 -18.73 3.93
CA TRP A 158 16.87 -18.11 3.81
C TRP A 158 17.94 -18.78 4.70
N VAL A 159 17.59 -19.07 5.95
CA VAL A 159 18.53 -19.61 6.95
C VAL A 159 18.67 -21.13 6.83
N MET A 160 17.55 -21.85 6.70
CA MET A 160 17.49 -23.31 6.80
C MET A 160 17.48 -24.01 5.43
N GLY A 161 17.21 -23.31 4.32
CA GLY A 161 17.05 -23.95 3.02
C GLY A 161 15.85 -24.90 2.98
N ASP A 162 16.04 -26.11 2.44
CA ASP A 162 14.99 -27.14 2.31
C ASP A 162 14.42 -27.60 3.64
N ASP A 163 15.24 -27.66 4.70
CA ASP A 163 14.83 -28.03 6.06
C ASP A 163 13.71 -27.12 6.61
N ALA A 164 13.52 -25.92 6.05
CA ALA A 164 12.43 -25.00 6.42
C ALA A 164 11.02 -25.60 6.21
N SER A 165 10.89 -26.59 5.33
CA SER A 165 9.61 -27.22 4.98
C SER A 165 9.45 -28.64 5.55
N GLU A 166 10.50 -29.18 6.17
CA GLU A 166 10.52 -30.55 6.69
C GLU A 166 10.36 -30.63 8.22
N ARG A 167 10.52 -29.48 8.91
CA ARG A 167 10.53 -29.38 10.37
C ARG A 167 9.61 -28.30 10.90
#